data_AF-A0A379W3R9-F1
#
_entry.id   AF-A0A379W3R9-F1
#
_cell.length_a   1.000
_cell.length_b   1.000
_cell.length_c   1.000
_cell.angle_alpha   90.00
_cell.angle_beta   90.00
_cell.angle_gamma   90.00
#
_symmetry.space_group_name_H-M   'P 1'
#
loop_
_entity.id
_entity.type
_entity.pdbx_description
1 polymer ?
#
loop_
_entity_poly.entity_id
_entity_poly.type
_entity_poly.pdbx_seq_one_letter_code
_entity_poly.pdbx_strand_id
1 'polypeptide(L)'
;MDNFSLLTTPWLPVRFKDGSTGKLAPVNLADENVMDIAATRADLQGAAWQFLLGLLQCSIAPKRYKNWEDIWFDGLHADVLHKALAPLEHAFQFGAESPSFMQDFEPLSGEKVSIASLLPEIPGAQTTKFNKDHFVKRGVTERFCPHCAALALFSLQLNAPAGGKGYRTGLRGGGPLTTLVELQEYQGERQTPIWRKLWLNVMPQDTADLPLPDQCDATVFPWLAATRTSEQANAVTTPEQVNKLQAYWGMPRRIRLDFATLQSGGCDICGAESDELLGFMTVKNYGVNYDGWRHPLTPYRAPVKDQNAFFSVKPQPGGLIWRDWLGLSQNNQTEANYESPAQVVKVFNARSLTDVKAGIWGFGADFDNMKSAAGMSITSRC
;
A
#
# COMPACT_ATOMS: atom_id res chain seq x y z
N MET A 1 -3.25 23.05 -12.19
CA MET A 1 -3.93 21.77 -11.97
C MET A 1 -4.97 21.94 -10.88
N ASP A 2 -6.23 21.65 -11.19
CA ASP A 2 -7.29 21.52 -10.19
C ASP A 2 -7.13 20.18 -9.46
N ASN A 3 -7.50 20.11 -8.17
CA ASN A 3 -7.51 18.86 -7.43
C ASN A 3 -8.44 17.83 -8.11
N PHE A 4 -8.05 16.55 -8.09
CA PHE A 4 -8.93 15.47 -8.54
C PHE A 4 -9.12 14.39 -7.47
N SER A 5 -10.26 13.72 -7.53
CA SER A 5 -10.61 12.64 -6.62
C SER A 5 -10.02 11.31 -7.10
N LEU A 6 -9.24 10.66 -6.24
CA LEU A 6 -8.71 9.31 -6.46
C LEU A 6 -9.79 8.22 -6.39
N LEU A 7 -11.04 8.55 -6.04
CA LEU A 7 -12.15 7.57 -6.03
C LEU A 7 -12.94 7.59 -7.34
N THR A 8 -13.20 8.77 -7.90
CA THR A 8 -14.09 8.96 -9.06
C THR A 8 -13.34 9.19 -10.37
N THR A 9 -12.09 9.65 -10.32
CA THR A 9 -11.25 9.82 -11.52
C THR A 9 -10.66 8.47 -11.97
N PRO A 10 -10.72 8.08 -13.25
CA PRO A 10 -10.03 6.89 -13.73
C PRO A 10 -8.51 7.09 -13.72
N TRP A 11 -7.81 6.44 -12.78
CA TRP A 11 -6.37 6.67 -12.59
C TRP A 11 -5.52 5.41 -12.44
N LEU A 12 -6.08 4.33 -11.89
CA LEU A 12 -5.36 3.07 -11.66
C LEU A 12 -5.21 2.31 -12.98
N PRO A 13 -3.99 1.89 -13.38
CA PRO A 13 -3.82 1.12 -14.60
C PRO A 13 -4.40 -0.29 -14.44
N VAL A 14 -5.22 -0.73 -15.39
CA VAL A 14 -5.87 -2.04 -15.35
C VAL A 14 -5.78 -2.76 -16.69
N ARG A 15 -5.94 -4.08 -16.64
CA ARG A 15 -6.13 -4.94 -17.81
C ARG A 15 -7.56 -5.47 -17.83
N PHE A 16 -8.20 -5.38 -18.99
CA PHE A 16 -9.54 -5.90 -19.21
C PHE A 16 -9.54 -7.36 -19.71
N LYS A 17 -10.72 -7.96 -19.75
CA LYS A 17 -10.95 -9.35 -20.18
C LYS A 17 -10.48 -9.62 -21.61
N ASP A 18 -10.60 -8.63 -22.49
CA ASP A 18 -10.15 -8.69 -23.89
C ASP A 18 -8.62 -8.54 -24.04
N GLY A 19 -7.89 -8.31 -22.94
CA GLY A 19 -6.45 -8.12 -22.92
C GLY A 19 -6.00 -6.67 -23.13
N SER A 20 -6.92 -5.75 -23.45
CA SER A 20 -6.61 -4.32 -23.54
C SER A 20 -6.26 -3.74 -22.15
N THR A 21 -5.57 -2.61 -22.15
CA THR A 21 -5.25 -1.86 -20.93
C THR A 21 -5.96 -0.52 -20.91
N GLY A 22 -6.26 -0.04 -19.72
CA GLY A 22 -6.87 1.27 -19.52
C GLY A 22 -6.72 1.75 -18.08
N LYS A 23 -7.63 2.63 -17.65
CA LYS A 23 -7.65 3.19 -16.31
C LYS A 23 -8.97 2.89 -15.61
N LEU A 24 -8.89 2.60 -14.32
CA LEU A 24 -10.02 2.34 -13.43
C LEU A 24 -10.15 3.48 -12.40
N ALA A 25 -11.37 3.92 -12.16
CA ALA A 25 -11.74 4.67 -10.97
C ALA A 25 -12.23 3.67 -9.90
N PRO A 26 -11.80 3.77 -8.63
CA PRO A 26 -12.24 2.85 -7.57
C PRO A 26 -13.76 2.69 -7.44
N VAL A 27 -14.57 3.72 -7.73
CA VAL A 27 -16.04 3.59 -7.76
C VAL A 27 -16.55 2.56 -8.77
N ASN A 28 -15.79 2.28 -9.82
CA ASN A 28 -16.12 1.31 -10.87
C ASN A 28 -15.53 -0.09 -10.61
N LEU A 29 -15.02 -0.40 -9.41
CA LEU A 29 -14.35 -1.68 -9.13
C LEU A 29 -15.26 -2.92 -9.35
N ALA A 30 -16.58 -2.73 -9.28
CA ALA A 30 -17.59 -3.75 -9.56
C ALA A 30 -17.64 -4.22 -11.04
N ASP A 31 -16.89 -3.61 -11.94
CA ASP A 31 -16.87 -4.00 -13.36
C ASP A 31 -16.27 -5.41 -13.55
N GLU A 32 -17.12 -6.34 -13.99
CA GLU A 32 -16.79 -7.73 -14.29
C GLU A 32 -15.75 -7.89 -15.42
N ASN A 33 -15.52 -6.86 -16.23
CA ASN A 33 -14.53 -6.89 -17.31
C ASN A 33 -13.12 -6.55 -16.84
N VAL A 34 -12.94 -6.02 -15.63
CA VAL A 34 -11.62 -5.63 -15.12
C VAL A 34 -10.96 -6.83 -14.47
N MET A 35 -9.87 -7.32 -15.06
CA MET A 35 -9.23 -8.57 -14.63
C MET A 35 -8.13 -8.37 -13.60
N ASP A 36 -7.30 -7.34 -13.73
CA ASP A 36 -6.20 -7.08 -12.81
C ASP A 36 -5.64 -5.66 -12.94
N ILE A 37 -4.79 -5.25 -12.00
CA ILE A 37 -3.93 -4.07 -12.15
C ILE A 37 -2.87 -4.36 -13.21
N ALA A 38 -2.55 -3.35 -14.02
CA ALA A 38 -1.54 -3.40 -15.08
C ALA A 38 -0.47 -2.33 -14.85
N ALA A 39 0.08 -2.24 -13.64
CA ALA A 39 1.13 -1.28 -13.33
C ALA A 39 2.42 -1.66 -14.05
N THR A 40 3.17 -0.66 -14.52
CA THR A 40 4.44 -0.86 -15.24
C THR A 40 5.56 -1.37 -14.33
N ARG A 41 5.37 -1.32 -13.02
CA ARG A 41 6.35 -1.73 -12.01
C ARG A 41 5.71 -2.60 -10.94
N ALA A 42 6.46 -3.57 -10.42
CA ALA A 42 5.96 -4.53 -9.43
C ALA A 42 5.68 -3.91 -8.05
N ASP A 43 6.47 -2.92 -7.64
CA ASP A 43 6.22 -2.16 -6.41
C ASP A 43 4.90 -1.39 -6.49
N LEU A 44 4.63 -0.75 -7.63
CA LEU A 44 3.38 -0.03 -7.89
C LEU A 44 2.19 -0.98 -8.07
N GLN A 45 2.38 -2.18 -8.63
CA GLN A 45 1.36 -3.23 -8.70
C GLN A 45 0.85 -3.60 -7.30
N GLY A 46 1.78 -3.92 -6.39
CA GLY A 46 1.46 -4.24 -5.01
C GLY A 46 0.89 -3.07 -4.22
N ALA A 47 1.33 -1.84 -4.52
CA ALA A 47 0.76 -0.63 -3.93
C ALA A 47 -0.69 -0.39 -4.39
N ALA A 48 -1.00 -0.57 -5.67
CA ALA A 48 -2.37 -0.40 -6.19
C ALA A 48 -3.34 -1.42 -5.56
N TRP A 49 -2.90 -2.65 -5.40
CA TRP A 49 -3.65 -3.68 -4.67
C TRP A 49 -3.90 -3.27 -3.21
N GLN A 50 -2.87 -2.85 -2.48
CA GLN A 50 -3.02 -2.40 -1.10
C GLN A 50 -3.93 -1.15 -0.97
N PHE A 51 -3.89 -0.24 -1.95
CA PHE A 51 -4.76 0.93 -2.00
C PHE A 51 -6.24 0.50 -2.09
N LEU A 52 -6.56 -0.36 -3.06
CA LEU A 52 -7.92 -0.87 -3.24
C LEU A 52 -8.39 -1.70 -2.04
N LEU A 53 -7.51 -2.54 -1.46
CA LEU A 53 -7.83 -3.29 -0.24
C LEU A 53 -8.10 -2.36 0.95
N GLY A 54 -7.28 -1.32 1.13
CA GLY A 54 -7.51 -0.30 2.14
C GLY A 54 -8.88 0.36 1.98
N LEU A 55 -9.25 0.73 0.74
CA LEU A 55 -10.56 1.32 0.44
C LEU A 55 -11.71 0.37 0.80
N LEU A 56 -11.66 -0.88 0.35
CA LEU A 56 -12.71 -1.86 0.63
C LEU A 56 -12.80 -2.14 2.14
N GLN A 57 -11.66 -2.30 2.81
CA GLN A 57 -11.60 -2.56 4.25
C GLN A 57 -12.13 -1.39 5.08
N CYS A 58 -12.03 -0.14 4.59
CA CYS A 58 -12.53 1.06 5.28
C CYS A 58 -13.96 1.47 4.88
N SER A 59 -14.55 0.88 3.86
CA SER A 59 -15.86 1.30 3.33
C SER A 59 -16.94 0.22 3.39
N ILE A 60 -16.62 -1.01 2.97
CA ILE A 60 -17.60 -2.09 2.79
C ILE A 60 -17.23 -3.38 3.52
N ALA A 61 -16.21 -3.35 4.38
CA ALA A 61 -15.86 -4.52 5.20
C ALA A 61 -17.10 -5.03 5.96
N PRO A 62 -17.51 -6.29 5.75
CA PRO A 62 -18.73 -6.81 6.33
C PRO A 62 -18.58 -6.96 7.84
N LYS A 63 -19.66 -6.76 8.61
CA LYS A 63 -19.61 -6.91 10.07
C LYS A 63 -19.28 -8.34 10.49
N ARG A 64 -19.79 -9.32 9.75
CA ARG A 64 -19.68 -10.76 10.04
C ARG A 64 -19.43 -11.53 8.76
N TYR A 65 -18.91 -12.75 8.90
CA TYR A 65 -18.60 -13.63 7.79
C TYR A 65 -19.79 -13.93 6.86
N LYS A 66 -21.02 -14.07 7.39
CA LYS A 66 -22.21 -14.28 6.55
C LYS A 66 -22.39 -13.18 5.49
N ASN A 67 -22.15 -11.92 5.87
CA ASN A 67 -22.24 -10.81 4.91
C ASN A 67 -21.04 -10.73 3.96
N TRP A 68 -19.93 -11.37 4.33
CA TRP A 68 -18.82 -11.58 3.43
C TRP A 68 -19.19 -12.57 2.32
N GLU A 69 -19.90 -13.66 2.69
CA GLU A 69 -20.40 -14.67 1.75
C GLU A 69 -21.42 -14.09 0.79
N ASP A 70 -22.34 -13.23 1.26
CA ASP A 70 -23.33 -12.55 0.40
C ASP A 70 -22.64 -11.88 -0.81
N ILE A 71 -21.61 -11.05 -0.58
CA ILE A 71 -20.87 -10.38 -1.67
C ILE A 71 -20.04 -11.38 -2.50
N TRP A 72 -19.46 -12.40 -1.87
CA TRP A 72 -18.68 -13.41 -2.57
C TRP A 72 -19.52 -14.21 -3.58
N PHE A 73 -20.73 -14.61 -3.20
CA PHE A 73 -21.60 -15.42 -4.03
C PHE A 73 -22.48 -14.58 -4.98
N ASP A 74 -23.06 -13.49 -4.49
CA ASP A 74 -24.02 -12.69 -5.27
C ASP A 74 -23.32 -11.65 -6.17
N GLY A 75 -22.10 -11.26 -5.82
CA GLY A 75 -21.30 -10.27 -6.55
C GLY A 75 -21.20 -8.92 -5.85
N LEU A 76 -20.20 -8.12 -6.25
CA LEU A 76 -20.06 -6.74 -5.81
C LEU A 76 -20.86 -5.81 -6.71
N HIS A 77 -21.92 -5.19 -6.18
CA HIS A 77 -22.75 -4.26 -6.95
C HIS A 77 -22.19 -2.82 -6.97
N ALA A 78 -22.18 -2.19 -8.14
CA ALA A 78 -21.69 -0.82 -8.33
C ALA A 78 -22.39 0.20 -7.42
N ASP A 79 -23.71 0.12 -7.28
CA ASP A 79 -24.47 1.05 -6.42
C ASP A 79 -24.08 0.97 -4.94
N VAL A 80 -23.75 -0.24 -4.46
CA VAL A 80 -23.29 -0.46 -3.09
C VAL A 80 -21.93 0.22 -2.90
N LEU A 81 -21.03 0.03 -3.86
CA LEU A 81 -19.70 0.60 -3.84
C LEU A 81 -19.73 2.14 -3.94
N HIS A 82 -20.55 2.70 -4.84
CA HIS A 82 -20.73 4.15 -4.98
C HIS A 82 -21.21 4.78 -3.67
N LYS A 83 -22.24 4.20 -3.04
CA LYS A 83 -22.79 4.69 -1.77
C LYS A 83 -21.77 4.61 -0.64
N ALA A 84 -20.97 3.55 -0.60
CA ALA A 84 -19.97 3.35 0.44
C ALA A 84 -18.72 4.23 0.28
N LEU A 85 -18.33 4.56 -0.94
CA LEU A 85 -17.16 5.40 -1.22
C LEU A 85 -17.47 6.91 -1.20
N ALA A 86 -18.71 7.32 -1.48
CA ALA A 86 -19.09 8.73 -1.52
C ALA A 86 -18.72 9.51 -0.24
N PRO A 87 -18.94 9.00 0.99
CA PRO A 87 -18.52 9.71 2.21
C PRO A 87 -17.01 9.91 2.33
N LEU A 88 -16.21 9.09 1.65
CA LEU A 88 -14.74 9.12 1.72
C LEU A 88 -14.14 10.10 0.71
N GLU A 89 -14.88 10.58 -0.29
CA GLU A 89 -14.34 11.34 -1.41
C GLU A 89 -13.53 12.58 -0.99
N HIS A 90 -13.97 13.29 0.05
CA HIS A 90 -13.25 14.44 0.60
C HIS A 90 -11.83 14.11 1.08
N ALA A 91 -11.58 12.87 1.50
CA ALA A 91 -10.28 12.39 1.96
C ALA A 91 -9.38 11.93 0.81
N PHE A 92 -9.90 11.70 -0.39
CA PHE A 92 -9.11 11.16 -1.50
C PHE A 92 -8.87 12.19 -2.60
N GLN A 93 -8.88 13.47 -2.24
CA GLN A 93 -8.47 14.56 -3.13
C GLN A 93 -6.96 14.58 -3.28
N PHE A 94 -6.46 14.77 -4.50
CA PHE A 94 -5.03 14.88 -4.80
C PHE A 94 -4.76 16.12 -5.65
N GLY A 95 -3.87 16.99 -5.17
CA GLY A 95 -3.46 18.19 -5.88
C GLY A 95 -2.76 19.21 -4.99
N ALA A 96 -2.82 20.48 -5.40
CA ALA A 96 -2.12 21.57 -4.74
C ALA A 96 -2.72 21.93 -3.37
N GLU A 97 -4.04 21.85 -3.22
CA GLU A 97 -4.73 22.28 -2.01
C GLU A 97 -4.74 21.20 -0.92
N SER A 98 -4.63 21.62 0.35
CA SER A 98 -4.77 20.74 1.51
C SER A 98 -6.24 20.67 1.96
N PRO A 99 -6.73 19.51 2.46
CA PRO A 99 -6.01 18.24 2.58
C PRO A 99 -5.79 17.58 1.22
N SER A 100 -4.58 17.06 1.00
CA SER A 100 -4.24 16.28 -0.19
C SER A 100 -3.75 14.91 0.24
N PHE A 101 -4.22 13.88 -0.47
CA PHE A 101 -3.95 12.47 -0.20
C PHE A 101 -2.46 12.23 0.07
N MET A 102 -2.17 11.70 1.27
CA MET A 102 -0.84 11.31 1.75
C MET A 102 0.26 12.38 1.73
N GLN A 103 -0.12 13.66 1.66
CA GLN A 103 0.78 14.80 1.74
C GLN A 103 0.62 15.51 3.09
N ASP A 104 1.68 16.20 3.52
CA ASP A 104 1.66 16.98 4.77
C ASP A 104 0.52 18.00 4.73
N PHE A 105 -0.25 18.11 5.82
CA PHE A 105 -1.39 19.02 5.86
C PHE A 105 -0.98 20.48 5.68
N GLU A 106 0.16 20.86 6.27
CA GLU A 106 0.67 22.23 6.19
C GLU A 106 1.71 22.37 5.07
N PRO A 107 1.88 23.59 4.51
CA PRO A 107 3.02 23.90 3.66
C PRO A 107 4.35 23.54 4.35
N LEU A 108 5.23 22.82 3.65
CA LEU A 108 6.52 22.40 4.19
C LEU A 108 7.64 23.37 3.83
N SER A 109 8.37 23.85 4.85
CA SER A 109 9.66 24.53 4.71
C SER A 109 10.81 23.52 4.79
N GLY A 110 10.88 22.62 3.81
CA GLY A 110 11.79 21.47 3.80
C GLY A 110 12.87 21.54 2.72
N GLU A 111 13.55 20.41 2.50
CA GLU A 111 14.49 20.23 1.40
C GLU A 111 13.70 19.99 0.10
N LYS A 112 14.02 20.72 -0.97
CA LYS A 112 13.48 20.44 -2.31
C LYS A 112 14.30 19.31 -2.95
N VAL A 113 13.62 18.22 -3.29
CA VAL A 113 14.23 17.02 -3.89
C VAL A 113 13.48 16.65 -5.17
N SER A 114 14.12 15.81 -6.00
CA SER A 114 13.47 15.25 -7.19
C SER A 114 12.32 14.32 -6.80
N ILE A 115 11.25 14.33 -7.59
CA ILE A 115 10.13 13.39 -7.43
C ILE A 115 10.57 11.92 -7.58
N ALA A 116 11.71 11.68 -8.25
CA ALA A 116 12.32 10.37 -8.37
C ALA A 116 12.51 9.69 -7.01
N SER A 117 12.76 10.46 -5.94
CA SER A 117 12.94 9.95 -4.59
C SER A 117 11.67 9.33 -3.96
N LEU A 118 10.52 9.36 -4.66
CA LEU A 118 9.36 8.52 -4.32
C LEU A 118 9.62 7.04 -4.61
N LEU A 119 10.53 6.72 -5.53
CA LEU A 119 10.84 5.35 -5.91
C LEU A 119 11.93 4.75 -5.01
N PRO A 120 11.76 3.50 -4.57
CA PRO A 120 12.63 2.88 -3.55
C PRO A 120 14.07 2.64 -4.00
N GLU A 121 14.32 2.47 -5.30
CA GLU A 121 15.64 2.22 -5.88
C GLU A 121 16.47 3.48 -6.10
N ILE A 122 15.85 4.65 -6.03
CA ILE A 122 16.54 5.90 -6.30
C ILE A 122 17.46 6.23 -5.12
N PRO A 123 18.78 6.40 -5.36
CA PRO A 123 19.75 6.60 -4.32
C PRO A 123 19.45 7.89 -3.53
N GLY A 124 19.43 7.79 -2.20
CA GLY A 124 19.33 8.95 -1.33
C GLY A 124 20.55 9.87 -1.43
N ALA A 125 20.42 11.10 -0.91
CA ALA A 125 21.44 12.16 -1.02
C ALA A 125 22.86 11.71 -0.61
N GLN A 126 23.01 10.86 0.42
CA GLN A 126 24.32 10.32 0.81
C GLN A 126 24.86 9.30 -0.21
N THR A 127 24.03 8.38 -0.70
CA THR A 127 24.43 7.37 -1.68
C THR A 127 24.93 8.04 -2.97
N THR A 128 24.25 9.10 -3.42
CA THR A 128 24.67 9.92 -4.56
C THR A 128 25.94 10.72 -4.26
N LYS A 129 26.03 11.37 -3.08
CA LYS A 129 27.21 12.14 -2.67
C LYS A 129 28.48 11.27 -2.58
N PHE A 130 28.34 10.00 -2.22
CA PHE A 130 29.44 9.04 -2.14
C PHE A 130 29.59 8.19 -3.41
N ASN A 131 28.86 8.49 -4.50
CA ASN A 131 28.85 7.73 -5.77
C ASN A 131 28.65 6.21 -5.57
N LYS A 132 27.83 5.82 -4.61
CA LYS A 132 27.54 4.41 -4.29
C LYS A 132 26.40 3.82 -5.13
N ASP A 133 25.99 4.52 -6.18
CA ASP A 133 24.84 4.27 -7.05
C ASP A 133 25.22 3.74 -8.45
N HIS A 134 26.26 2.90 -8.53
CA HIS A 134 26.87 2.46 -9.80
C HIS A 134 25.92 1.82 -10.84
N PHE A 135 24.76 1.30 -10.42
CA PHE A 135 23.81 0.60 -11.30
C PHE A 135 22.52 1.39 -11.56
N VAL A 136 22.36 2.58 -10.98
CA VAL A 136 21.19 3.43 -11.21
C VAL A 136 21.53 4.47 -12.26
N LYS A 137 20.85 4.41 -13.41
CA LYS A 137 20.99 5.44 -14.45
C LYS A 137 20.36 6.74 -13.94
N ARG A 138 21.21 7.72 -13.64
CA ARG A 138 20.77 9.08 -13.27
C ARG A 138 20.02 9.70 -14.45
N GLY A 139 18.96 10.47 -14.16
CA GLY A 139 18.20 11.23 -15.16
C GLY A 139 17.20 10.44 -16.01
N VAL A 140 16.83 9.22 -15.63
CA VAL A 140 15.86 8.38 -16.38
C VAL A 140 14.43 8.52 -15.86
N THR A 141 14.24 8.81 -14.58
CA THR A 141 12.93 8.99 -13.95
C THR A 141 12.91 10.33 -13.24
N GLU A 142 12.50 11.38 -13.94
CA GLU A 142 12.50 12.75 -13.43
C GLU A 142 11.11 13.38 -13.38
N ARG A 143 10.14 12.84 -14.14
CA ARG A 143 8.84 13.47 -14.37
C ARG A 143 7.71 12.46 -14.31
N PHE A 144 6.81 12.63 -13.34
CA PHE A 144 5.65 11.74 -13.17
C PHE A 144 4.36 12.47 -13.50
N CYS A 145 3.44 11.81 -14.19
CA CYS A 145 2.07 12.30 -14.27
C CYS A 145 1.41 12.22 -12.87
N PRO A 146 0.36 13.00 -12.62
CA PRO A 146 -0.28 13.07 -11.31
C PRO A 146 -0.78 11.70 -10.79
N HIS A 147 -1.25 10.82 -11.68
CA HIS A 147 -1.70 9.48 -11.32
C HIS A 147 -0.54 8.60 -10.83
N CYS A 148 0.60 8.62 -11.53
CA CYS A 148 1.79 7.87 -11.12
C CYS A 148 2.41 8.45 -9.85
N ALA A 149 2.39 9.77 -9.69
CA ALA A 149 2.85 10.44 -8.47
C ALA A 149 2.02 10.04 -7.25
N ALA A 150 0.68 9.99 -7.36
CA ALA A 150 -0.20 9.53 -6.29
C ALA A 150 0.10 8.09 -5.87
N LEU A 151 0.27 7.17 -6.84
CA LEU A 151 0.59 5.78 -6.54
C LEU A 151 1.99 5.60 -5.94
N ALA A 152 2.97 6.32 -6.47
CA ALA A 152 4.35 6.29 -5.98
C ALA A 152 4.45 6.86 -4.56
N LEU A 153 3.72 7.94 -4.27
CA LEU A 153 3.60 8.49 -2.93
C LEU A 153 3.00 7.48 -1.95
N PHE A 154 1.89 6.83 -2.34
CA PHE A 154 1.29 5.76 -1.53
C PHE A 154 2.28 4.62 -1.26
N SER A 155 2.95 4.14 -2.30
CA SER A 155 3.96 3.08 -2.21
C SER A 155 5.10 3.44 -1.25
N LEU A 156 5.61 4.67 -1.35
CA LEU A 156 6.66 5.16 -0.46
C LEU A 156 6.18 5.20 1.00
N GLN A 157 5.01 5.76 1.26
CA GLN A 157 4.49 5.88 2.63
C GLN A 157 4.27 4.49 3.27
N LEU A 158 3.72 3.54 2.51
CA LEU A 158 3.51 2.16 2.92
C LEU A 158 4.79 1.41 3.30
N ASN A 159 5.87 1.64 2.55
CA ASN A 159 7.09 0.84 2.63
C ASN A 159 8.30 1.60 3.20
N ALA A 160 8.10 2.87 3.58
CA ALA A 160 9.14 3.86 3.83
C ALA A 160 10.38 3.24 4.53
N PRO A 161 11.52 3.12 3.82
CA PRO A 161 12.73 2.55 4.39
C PRO A 161 13.33 3.50 5.45
N ALA A 162 14.33 3.04 6.20
CA ALA A 162 15.13 3.95 7.01
C ALA A 162 15.76 5.00 6.09
N GLY A 163 15.74 6.30 6.47
CA GLY A 163 16.14 7.40 5.58
C GLY A 163 17.20 8.34 6.17
N GLY A 164 17.98 7.88 7.15
CA GLY A 164 18.87 8.74 7.94
C GLY A 164 18.15 9.46 9.09
N LYS A 165 18.84 10.43 9.72
CA LYS A 165 18.39 11.03 10.98
C LYS A 165 17.04 11.76 10.84
N GLY A 166 16.04 11.28 11.58
CA GLY A 166 14.71 11.88 11.67
C GLY A 166 13.72 11.43 10.59
N TYR A 167 14.15 10.71 9.56
CA TYR A 167 13.27 10.15 8.54
C TYR A 167 12.66 8.83 9.03
N ARG A 168 11.36 8.86 9.41
CA ARG A 168 10.64 7.74 10.04
C ARG A 168 10.29 6.63 9.06
N THR A 169 10.45 5.39 9.51
CA THR A 169 10.08 4.19 8.72
C THR A 169 8.57 4.02 8.64
N GLY A 170 8.14 3.16 7.70
CA GLY A 170 6.77 2.67 7.61
C GLY A 170 6.23 2.15 8.93
N LEU A 171 4.90 2.14 9.06
CA LEU A 171 4.16 1.57 10.20
C LEU A 171 4.53 0.11 10.47
N ARG A 172 4.96 -0.61 9.44
CA ARG A 172 5.43 -2.00 9.47
C ARG A 172 6.95 -2.14 9.64
N GLY A 173 7.65 -1.05 9.96
CA GLY A 173 9.10 -0.91 9.79
C GLY A 173 9.51 -0.71 8.33
N GLY A 174 10.80 -0.52 8.05
CA GLY A 174 11.29 -0.29 6.68
C GLY A 174 11.40 -1.56 5.85
N GLY A 175 10.73 -1.66 4.70
CA GLY A 175 10.78 -2.84 3.83
C GLY A 175 10.04 -4.10 4.31
N PRO A 176 8.77 -3.99 4.75
CA PRO A 176 8.02 -5.16 5.20
C PRO A 176 7.67 -6.09 4.02
N LEU A 177 7.56 -7.39 4.29
CA LEU A 177 6.89 -8.32 3.39
C LEU A 177 5.37 -8.11 3.49
N THR A 178 4.71 -8.01 2.35
CA THR A 178 3.24 -8.08 2.24
C THR A 178 2.87 -9.45 1.71
N THR A 179 1.84 -10.08 2.30
CA THR A 179 1.31 -11.36 1.83
C THR A 179 -0.20 -11.27 1.67
N LEU A 180 -0.68 -11.58 0.47
CA LEU A 180 -2.09 -11.61 0.10
C LEU A 180 -2.50 -13.02 -0.30
N VAL A 181 -3.78 -13.34 -0.13
CA VAL A 181 -4.41 -14.51 -0.74
C VAL A 181 -4.60 -14.23 -2.23
N GLU A 182 -4.10 -15.11 -3.09
CA GLU A 182 -4.21 -15.00 -4.54
C GLU A 182 -5.29 -15.95 -5.04
N LEU A 183 -6.37 -15.43 -5.63
CA LEU A 183 -7.35 -16.26 -6.32
C LEU A 183 -6.79 -16.72 -7.68
N GLN A 184 -6.56 -18.02 -7.83
CA GLN A 184 -6.06 -18.61 -9.07
C GLN A 184 -7.19 -19.12 -9.96
N GLU A 185 -8.25 -19.67 -9.36
CA GLU A 185 -9.40 -20.24 -10.05
C GLU A 185 -10.64 -20.15 -9.17
N TYR A 186 -11.77 -19.81 -9.77
CA TYR A 186 -13.09 -19.87 -9.15
C TYR A 186 -14.07 -20.56 -10.11
N GLN A 187 -14.78 -21.58 -9.65
CA GLN A 187 -15.75 -22.33 -10.48
C GLN A 187 -15.16 -22.84 -11.81
N GLY A 188 -13.88 -23.23 -11.81
CA GLY A 188 -13.16 -23.67 -13.02
C GLY A 188 -12.65 -22.54 -13.91
N GLU A 189 -12.95 -21.27 -13.60
CA GLU A 189 -12.49 -20.12 -14.38
C GLU A 189 -11.24 -19.46 -13.77
N ARG A 190 -10.23 -19.22 -14.62
CA ARG A 190 -8.99 -18.52 -14.24
C ARG A 190 -9.02 -17.01 -14.47
N GLN A 191 -9.91 -16.53 -15.33
CA GLN A 191 -10.08 -15.10 -15.61
C GLN A 191 -11.22 -14.56 -14.75
N THR A 192 -10.93 -14.34 -13.48
CA THR A 192 -11.88 -13.75 -12.54
C THR A 192 -11.70 -12.23 -12.48
N PRO A 193 -12.78 -11.46 -12.26
CA PRO A 193 -12.69 -10.01 -12.08
C PRO A 193 -11.84 -9.65 -10.85
N ILE A 194 -11.20 -8.48 -10.90
CA ILE A 194 -10.28 -8.03 -9.85
C ILE A 194 -10.97 -7.90 -8.49
N TRP A 195 -12.23 -7.46 -8.45
CA TRP A 195 -12.95 -7.29 -7.19
C TRP A 195 -13.04 -8.61 -6.41
N ARG A 196 -13.22 -9.74 -7.10
CA ARG A 196 -13.32 -11.07 -6.49
C ARG A 196 -11.98 -11.48 -5.88
N LYS A 197 -10.88 -11.18 -6.59
CA LYS A 197 -9.52 -11.43 -6.07
C LYS A 197 -9.21 -10.57 -4.83
N LEU A 198 -9.62 -9.30 -4.86
CA LEU A 198 -9.49 -8.39 -3.72
C LEU A 198 -10.36 -8.83 -2.54
N TRP A 199 -11.56 -9.34 -2.78
CA TRP A 199 -12.51 -9.73 -1.73
C TRP A 199 -11.99 -10.84 -0.81
N LEU A 200 -11.19 -11.78 -1.34
CA LEU A 200 -10.48 -12.77 -0.53
C LEU A 200 -9.57 -12.15 0.53
N ASN A 201 -9.19 -10.89 0.36
CA ASN A 201 -8.32 -10.16 1.25
C ASN A 201 -9.05 -9.08 2.08
N VAL A 202 -10.36 -8.94 1.92
CA VAL A 202 -11.21 -8.10 2.79
C VAL A 202 -11.69 -8.98 3.94
N MET A 203 -11.41 -8.56 5.17
CA MET A 203 -11.76 -9.35 6.34
C MET A 203 -13.02 -8.81 7.03
N PRO A 204 -13.89 -9.71 7.54
CA PRO A 204 -14.98 -9.29 8.41
C PRO A 204 -14.48 -8.54 9.65
N GLN A 205 -15.22 -7.50 10.05
CA GLN A 205 -14.84 -6.60 11.14
C GLN A 205 -14.63 -7.33 12.47
N ASP A 206 -15.52 -8.27 12.81
CA ASP A 206 -15.47 -9.06 14.04
C ASP A 206 -14.25 -9.99 14.11
N THR A 207 -13.89 -10.58 12.98
CA THR A 207 -12.82 -11.57 12.86
C THR A 207 -11.46 -10.88 12.80
N ALA A 208 -11.39 -9.70 12.19
CA ALA A 208 -10.17 -8.91 12.08
C ALA A 208 -9.92 -7.98 13.28
N ASP A 209 -10.92 -7.73 14.14
CA ASP A 209 -10.87 -6.67 15.15
C ASP A 209 -10.56 -5.29 14.53
N LEU A 210 -11.22 -5.04 13.39
CA LEU A 210 -11.14 -3.82 12.59
C LEU A 210 -12.56 -3.27 12.36
N PRO A 211 -13.22 -2.74 13.40
CA PRO A 211 -14.55 -2.15 13.23
C PRO A 211 -14.49 -0.93 12.32
N LEU A 212 -15.49 -0.79 11.44
CA LEU A 212 -15.68 0.43 10.68
C LEU A 212 -16.17 1.55 11.63
N PRO A 213 -15.55 2.74 11.63
CA PRO A 213 -16.07 3.88 12.36
C PRO A 213 -17.32 4.44 11.66
N ASP A 214 -18.16 5.17 12.41
CA ASP A 214 -19.32 5.86 11.84
C ASP A 214 -18.91 6.90 10.78
N GLN A 215 -17.76 7.54 10.98
CA GLN A 215 -17.13 8.45 10.03
C GLN A 215 -15.62 8.18 9.99
N CYS A 216 -15.05 8.10 8.79
CA CYS A 216 -13.60 8.07 8.63
C CYS A 216 -13.04 9.50 8.67
N ASP A 217 -12.27 9.80 9.71
CA ASP A 217 -11.65 11.10 9.95
C ASP A 217 -10.11 11.00 9.94
N ALA A 218 -9.42 11.97 10.53
CA ALA A 218 -7.97 12.01 10.62
C ALA A 218 -7.35 10.85 11.44
N THR A 219 -8.15 10.14 12.25
CA THR A 219 -7.69 8.93 12.96
C THR A 219 -7.60 7.71 12.05
N VAL A 220 -8.26 7.73 10.89
CA VAL A 220 -8.12 6.72 9.81
C VAL A 220 -7.19 7.24 8.71
N PHE A 221 -7.41 8.49 8.26
CA PHE A 221 -6.72 9.13 7.13
C PHE A 221 -5.85 10.30 7.60
N PRO A 222 -4.54 10.11 7.80
CA PRO A 222 -3.73 11.05 8.59
C PRO A 222 -3.55 12.44 7.97
N TRP A 223 -3.74 12.56 6.67
CA TRP A 223 -3.60 13.80 5.92
C TRP A 223 -4.85 14.72 6.01
N LEU A 224 -5.89 14.33 6.74
CA LEU A 224 -7.10 15.13 6.95
C LEU A 224 -6.98 16.19 8.05
N ALA A 225 -5.92 16.16 8.86
CA ALA A 225 -5.68 17.12 9.93
C ALA A 225 -4.19 17.45 10.02
N ALA A 226 -3.85 18.42 10.89
CA ALA A 226 -2.47 18.81 11.14
C ALA A 226 -1.54 17.59 11.36
N THR A 227 -0.48 17.52 10.58
CA THR A 227 0.42 16.36 10.54
C THR A 227 1.05 16.12 11.90
N ARG A 228 0.85 14.93 12.48
CA ARG A 228 1.56 14.51 13.69
C ARG A 228 3.05 14.45 13.43
N THR A 229 3.85 15.08 14.28
CA THR A 229 5.31 15.10 14.17
C THR A 229 5.95 14.35 15.33
N SER A 230 7.21 13.96 15.13
CA SER A 230 8.03 13.30 16.14
C SER A 230 9.25 14.14 16.53
N GLU A 231 9.09 15.46 16.47
CA GLU A 231 10.09 16.45 16.91
C GLU A 231 10.17 16.50 18.44
N GLN A 232 9.04 16.25 19.13
CA GLN A 232 9.00 16.12 20.59
C GLN A 232 9.47 14.73 21.04
N ALA A 233 10.20 14.67 22.15
CA ALA A 233 10.60 13.41 22.76
C ALA A 233 9.35 12.58 23.13
N ASN A 234 9.37 11.28 22.83
CA ASN A 234 8.28 10.32 23.08
C ASN A 234 6.97 10.51 22.28
N ALA A 235 6.96 11.36 21.24
CA ALA A 235 5.84 11.44 20.32
C ALA A 235 5.81 10.19 19.40
N VAL A 236 5.14 9.14 19.87
CA VAL A 236 4.80 7.93 19.11
C VAL A 236 3.31 7.94 18.78
N THR A 237 2.93 7.26 17.69
CA THR A 237 1.55 6.97 17.31
C THR A 237 1.35 5.47 17.43
N THR A 238 0.53 5.05 18.40
CA THR A 238 0.20 3.63 18.67
C THR A 238 -1.23 3.31 18.24
N PRO A 239 -1.59 2.02 18.06
CA PRO A 239 -2.96 1.62 17.70
C PRO A 239 -4.04 2.08 18.69
N GLU A 240 -3.68 2.36 19.95
CA GLU A 240 -4.61 2.83 20.99
C GLU A 240 -4.91 4.32 20.89
N GLN A 241 -4.11 5.09 20.15
CA GLN A 241 -4.24 6.55 20.03
C GLN A 241 -5.03 7.00 18.79
N VAL A 242 -5.39 6.06 17.91
CA VAL A 242 -6.01 6.29 16.60
C VAL A 242 -6.90 5.11 16.21
N ASN A 243 -7.53 5.17 15.04
CA ASN A 243 -8.27 4.04 14.51
C ASN A 243 -7.30 2.99 13.94
N LYS A 244 -7.55 1.70 14.22
CA LYS A 244 -6.73 0.58 13.72
C LYS A 244 -6.69 0.49 12.19
N LEU A 245 -7.71 1.00 11.49
CA LEU A 245 -7.75 1.07 10.03
C LEU A 245 -6.65 1.96 9.44
N GLN A 246 -6.05 2.85 10.24
CA GLN A 246 -4.86 3.61 9.83
C GLN A 246 -3.68 2.70 9.45
N ALA A 247 -3.70 1.41 9.83
CA ALA A 247 -2.73 0.42 9.34
C ALA A 247 -2.57 0.47 7.80
N TYR A 248 -3.67 0.64 7.05
CA TYR A 248 -3.66 0.72 5.58
C TYR A 248 -3.16 2.08 5.04
N TRP A 249 -3.05 3.10 5.90
CA TRP A 249 -2.90 4.50 5.53
C TRP A 249 -1.77 5.19 6.29
N GLY A 250 -0.78 4.43 6.77
CA GLY A 250 0.38 4.96 7.47
C GLY A 250 1.09 6.03 6.64
N MET A 251 1.42 7.16 7.25
CA MET A 251 1.98 8.33 6.57
C MET A 251 3.23 8.86 7.30
N PRO A 252 4.32 8.06 7.37
CA PRO A 252 5.51 8.39 8.16
C PRO A 252 6.38 9.50 7.56
N ARG A 253 6.31 9.75 6.24
CA ARG A 253 7.10 10.77 5.55
C ARG A 253 6.31 12.05 5.43
N ARG A 254 6.95 13.19 5.73
CA ARG A 254 6.40 14.51 5.48
C ARG A 254 6.81 14.95 4.08
N ILE A 255 5.84 15.02 3.18
CA ILE A 255 6.06 15.27 1.75
C ILE A 255 4.98 16.23 1.25
N ARG A 256 5.39 17.22 0.45
CA ARG A 256 4.48 18.02 -0.38
C ARG A 256 5.00 18.05 -1.81
N LEU A 257 4.16 17.70 -2.77
CA LEU A 257 4.53 17.71 -4.19
C LEU A 257 4.47 19.14 -4.74
N ASP A 258 5.35 19.45 -5.68
CA ASP A 258 5.43 20.77 -6.29
C ASP A 258 4.49 20.88 -7.50
N PHE A 259 3.26 21.36 -7.26
CA PHE A 259 2.27 21.63 -8.30
C PHE A 259 2.41 23.01 -8.95
N ALA A 260 3.39 23.83 -8.52
CA ALA A 260 3.63 25.16 -9.08
C ALA A 260 4.60 25.13 -10.27
N THR A 261 5.47 24.11 -10.33
CA THR A 261 6.54 23.99 -11.34
C THR A 261 6.29 22.78 -12.27
N LEU A 262 5.13 22.76 -12.92
CA LEU A 262 4.72 21.67 -13.82
C LEU A 262 5.46 21.72 -15.16
N GLN A 263 5.57 20.56 -15.81
CA GLN A 263 6.24 20.38 -17.09
C GLN A 263 5.36 19.60 -18.07
N SER A 264 5.55 19.82 -19.36
CA SER A 264 4.93 19.02 -20.43
C SER A 264 5.84 17.91 -20.94
N GLY A 265 5.22 16.82 -21.40
CA GLY A 265 5.87 15.71 -22.11
C GLY A 265 5.37 14.33 -21.67
N GLY A 266 6.17 13.30 -21.89
CA GLY A 266 5.89 11.93 -21.46
C GLY A 266 6.23 11.67 -19.99
N CYS A 267 5.35 10.96 -19.29
CA CYS A 267 5.61 10.46 -17.95
C CYS A 267 6.61 9.30 -17.96
N ASP A 268 7.65 9.38 -17.13
CA ASP A 268 8.73 8.38 -17.11
C ASP A 268 8.31 7.03 -16.46
N ILE A 269 7.08 6.92 -15.91
CA ILE A 269 6.56 5.69 -15.30
C ILE A 269 5.60 4.95 -16.24
N CYS A 270 4.62 5.66 -16.82
CA CYS A 270 3.58 5.05 -17.64
C CYS A 270 3.69 5.39 -19.12
N GLY A 271 4.57 6.29 -19.52
CA GLY A 271 4.75 6.73 -20.91
C GLY A 271 3.64 7.65 -21.43
N ALA A 272 2.62 7.97 -20.65
CA ALA A 272 1.54 8.85 -21.08
C ALA A 272 2.02 10.31 -21.19
N GLU A 273 1.64 10.99 -22.26
CA GLU A 273 1.82 12.43 -22.44
C GLU A 273 0.92 13.21 -21.46
N SER A 274 1.45 14.30 -20.91
CA SER A 274 0.76 15.17 -19.95
C SER A 274 1.41 16.55 -19.94
N ASP A 275 0.60 17.59 -19.76
CA ASP A 275 1.07 18.97 -19.52
C ASP A 275 1.29 19.28 -18.03
N GLU A 276 0.95 18.33 -17.17
CA GLU A 276 0.96 18.48 -15.72
C GLU A 276 1.93 17.49 -15.06
N LEU A 277 3.12 17.31 -15.65
CA LEU A 277 4.14 16.46 -15.06
C LEU A 277 4.78 17.12 -13.84
N LEU A 278 4.86 16.36 -12.76
CA LEU A 278 5.50 16.74 -11.51
C LEU A 278 6.97 16.31 -11.56
N GLY A 279 7.89 17.22 -11.25
CA GLY A 279 9.33 16.94 -11.23
C GLY A 279 9.97 17.01 -9.83
N PHE A 280 9.33 17.68 -8.89
CA PHE A 280 9.91 17.99 -7.59
C PHE A 280 8.92 17.80 -6.43
N MET A 281 9.49 17.67 -5.24
CA MET A 281 8.74 17.68 -3.99
C MET A 281 9.57 18.31 -2.87
N THR A 282 8.89 18.80 -1.85
CA THR A 282 9.51 19.27 -0.61
C THR A 282 9.34 18.20 0.46
N VAL A 283 10.43 17.85 1.13
CA VAL A 283 10.47 16.84 2.19
C VAL A 283 10.97 17.42 3.50
N LYS A 284 10.44 16.94 4.62
CA LYS A 284 10.93 17.31 5.96
C LYS A 284 11.07 16.05 6.83
N ASN A 285 12.08 16.05 7.69
CA ASN A 285 12.25 14.98 8.67
C ASN A 285 11.22 15.10 9.82
N TYR A 286 11.24 14.13 10.73
CA TYR A 286 10.40 14.04 11.92
C TYR A 286 8.89 13.97 11.64
N GLY A 287 8.49 13.16 10.64
CA GLY A 287 7.09 12.77 10.43
C GLY A 287 6.51 11.85 11.51
N VAL A 288 5.38 11.22 11.20
CA VAL A 288 4.68 10.34 12.15
C VAL A 288 5.58 9.15 12.52
N ASN A 289 5.74 8.93 13.83
CA ASN A 289 6.55 7.84 14.36
C ASN A 289 5.64 6.74 14.88
N TYR A 290 5.51 5.64 14.14
CA TYR A 290 4.64 4.53 14.49
C TYR A 290 5.35 3.52 15.38
N ASP A 291 4.65 3.03 16.40
CA ASP A 291 5.15 1.98 17.30
C ASP A 291 4.01 1.04 17.73
N GLY A 292 4.34 -0.22 18.00
CA GLY A 292 3.38 -1.23 18.47
C GLY A 292 2.36 -1.73 17.43
N TRP A 293 2.56 -1.49 16.13
CA TRP A 293 1.58 -1.82 15.10
C TRP A 293 1.72 -3.22 14.51
N ARG A 294 0.59 -3.94 14.41
CA ARG A 294 0.44 -5.17 13.63
C ARG A 294 -0.44 -4.92 12.42
N HIS A 295 0.16 -4.94 11.24
CA HIS A 295 -0.51 -4.70 9.98
C HIS A 295 -1.17 -5.99 9.46
N PRO A 296 -2.44 -5.95 9.02
CA PRO A 296 -3.17 -7.17 8.68
C PRO A 296 -2.62 -7.95 7.47
N LEU A 297 -1.91 -7.26 6.57
CA LEU A 297 -1.32 -7.83 5.35
C LEU A 297 0.16 -8.24 5.51
N THR A 298 0.70 -8.21 6.72
CA THR A 298 2.12 -8.49 6.97
C THR A 298 2.28 -9.69 7.91
N PRO A 299 3.15 -10.65 7.56
CA PRO A 299 3.54 -11.72 8.48
C PRO A 299 4.54 -11.22 9.51
N TYR A 300 4.51 -11.84 10.69
CA TYR A 300 5.29 -11.44 11.86
C TYR A 300 6.02 -12.63 12.48
N ARG A 301 7.12 -12.35 13.16
CA ARG A 301 7.83 -13.31 14.00
C ARG A 301 8.10 -12.74 15.39
N ALA A 302 8.03 -13.58 16.41
CA ALA A 302 8.36 -13.25 17.79
C ALA A 302 9.46 -14.19 18.30
N PRO A 303 10.56 -13.68 18.87
CA PRO A 303 11.59 -14.53 19.45
C PRO A 303 11.01 -15.42 20.56
N VAL A 304 11.41 -16.69 20.62
CA VAL A 304 10.94 -17.61 21.68
C VAL A 304 11.31 -17.08 23.08
N LYS A 305 12.43 -16.36 23.19
CA LYS A 305 12.95 -15.76 24.42
C LYS A 305 12.23 -14.47 24.85
N ASP A 306 11.48 -13.83 23.95
CA ASP A 306 10.73 -12.60 24.22
C ASP A 306 9.49 -12.54 23.32
N GLN A 307 8.38 -13.10 23.82
CA GLN A 307 7.13 -13.19 23.06
C GLN A 307 6.37 -11.86 23.00
N ASN A 308 6.76 -10.86 23.78
CA ASN A 308 6.18 -9.53 23.72
C ASN A 308 6.74 -8.74 22.53
N ALA A 309 7.99 -9.03 22.14
CA ALA A 309 8.57 -8.49 20.92
C ALA A 309 8.01 -9.21 19.68
N PHE A 310 7.59 -8.43 18.68
CA PHE A 310 7.23 -8.96 17.37
C PHE A 310 7.85 -8.09 16.28
N PHE A 311 8.33 -8.76 15.23
CA PHE A 311 9.04 -8.13 14.12
C PHE A 311 8.36 -8.51 12.82
N SER A 312 8.16 -7.53 11.94
CA SER A 312 7.71 -7.81 10.58
C SER A 312 8.73 -8.68 9.86
N VAL A 313 8.24 -9.67 9.13
CA VAL A 313 9.07 -10.45 8.22
C VAL A 313 9.51 -9.54 7.08
N LYS A 314 10.79 -9.64 6.71
CA LYS A 314 11.41 -8.88 5.61
C LYS A 314 11.67 -9.81 4.43
N PRO A 315 11.56 -9.36 3.18
CA PRO A 315 12.12 -10.08 2.04
C PRO A 315 13.61 -10.37 2.27
N GLN A 316 14.12 -11.49 1.77
CA GLN A 316 15.55 -11.85 1.87
C GLN A 316 16.22 -11.79 0.48
N PRO A 317 17.52 -11.46 0.40
CA PRO A 317 18.30 -11.63 -0.82
C PRO A 317 18.25 -13.10 -1.28
N GLY A 318 17.77 -13.34 -2.51
CA GLY A 318 17.55 -14.69 -3.06
C GLY A 318 16.12 -15.21 -2.93
N GLY A 319 15.24 -14.47 -2.26
CA GLY A 319 13.82 -14.77 -2.14
C GLY A 319 13.42 -15.69 -1.01
N LEU A 320 12.12 -15.93 -0.94
CA LEU A 320 11.52 -16.88 -0.01
C LEU A 320 11.79 -18.29 -0.51
N ILE A 321 12.38 -19.12 0.33
CA ILE A 321 12.57 -20.55 0.07
C ILE A 321 11.40 -21.34 0.66
N TRP A 322 11.24 -22.61 0.27
CA TRP A 322 10.18 -23.49 0.79
C TRP A 322 10.08 -23.50 2.32
N ARG A 323 11.21 -23.37 3.02
CA ARG A 323 11.24 -23.32 4.48
C ARG A 323 10.48 -22.11 5.05
N ASP A 324 10.48 -20.99 4.34
CA ASP A 324 9.81 -19.76 4.77
C ASP A 324 8.29 -19.85 4.55
N TRP A 325 7.84 -20.72 3.64
CA TRP A 325 6.42 -20.89 3.30
C TRP A 325 5.54 -21.24 4.50
N LEU A 326 6.04 -22.07 5.41
CA LEU A 326 5.26 -22.52 6.57
C LEU A 326 4.85 -21.33 7.44
N GLY A 327 5.78 -20.42 7.75
CA GLY A 327 5.49 -19.21 8.53
C GLY A 327 4.63 -18.17 7.82
N LEU A 328 4.48 -18.28 6.49
CA LEU A 328 3.62 -17.40 5.67
C LEU A 328 2.21 -17.94 5.47
N SER A 329 2.02 -19.26 5.60
CA SER A 329 0.73 -19.93 5.40
C SER A 329 0.03 -20.27 6.72
N GLN A 330 0.76 -20.64 7.76
CA GLN A 330 0.19 -21.06 9.04
C GLN A 330 1.08 -20.65 10.21
N ASN A 331 0.53 -20.65 11.43
CA ASN A 331 1.37 -20.42 12.60
C ASN A 331 2.42 -21.54 12.66
N ASN A 332 3.68 -21.16 12.87
CA ASN A 332 4.80 -22.08 12.88
C ASN A 332 5.71 -21.76 14.08
N GLN A 333 6.42 -22.77 14.58
CA GLN A 333 7.42 -22.58 15.62
C GLN A 333 8.73 -23.17 15.15
N THR A 334 9.77 -22.35 15.18
CA THR A 334 11.16 -22.75 14.99
C THR A 334 11.89 -22.73 16.33
N GLU A 335 13.14 -23.19 16.38
CA GLU A 335 13.96 -23.12 17.59
C GLU A 335 14.15 -21.69 18.11
N ALA A 336 14.14 -20.69 17.21
CA ALA A 336 14.42 -19.30 17.54
C ALA A 336 13.18 -18.42 17.61
N ASN A 337 12.14 -18.71 16.81
CA ASN A 337 10.99 -17.81 16.63
C ASN A 337 9.64 -18.55 16.57
N TYR A 338 8.60 -17.90 17.10
CA TYR A 338 7.22 -18.12 16.71
C TYR A 338 6.91 -17.28 15.48
N GLU A 339 6.44 -17.92 14.41
CA GLU A 339 6.08 -17.29 13.14
C GLU A 339 4.58 -17.27 12.97
N SER A 340 4.06 -16.14 12.51
CA SER A 340 2.66 -15.86 12.35
C SER A 340 2.43 -15.32 10.93
N PRO A 341 1.58 -15.98 10.12
CA PRO A 341 1.21 -15.44 8.83
C PRO A 341 0.44 -14.13 8.99
N ALA A 342 0.30 -13.39 7.89
CA ALA A 342 -0.54 -12.20 7.88
C ALA A 342 -1.97 -12.54 8.32
N GLN A 343 -2.63 -11.59 8.99
CA GLN A 343 -3.97 -11.81 9.53
C GLN A 343 -4.95 -12.22 8.43
N VAL A 344 -4.85 -11.61 7.25
CA VAL A 344 -5.68 -11.95 6.09
C VAL A 344 -5.58 -13.43 5.68
N VAL A 345 -4.38 -13.99 5.72
CA VAL A 345 -4.13 -15.41 5.43
C VAL A 345 -4.73 -16.30 6.53
N LYS A 346 -4.63 -15.89 7.79
CA LYS A 346 -5.28 -16.61 8.91
C LYS A 346 -6.79 -16.65 8.77
N VAL A 347 -7.40 -15.51 8.44
CA VAL A 347 -8.85 -15.38 8.28
C VAL A 347 -9.34 -16.26 7.14
N PHE A 348 -8.63 -16.25 6.01
CA PHE A 348 -8.92 -17.13 4.88
C PHE A 348 -8.80 -18.62 5.24
N ASN A 349 -7.68 -19.03 5.85
CA ASN A 349 -7.43 -20.44 6.20
C ASN A 349 -8.34 -20.98 7.30
N ALA A 350 -8.93 -20.12 8.13
CA ALA A 350 -9.91 -20.52 9.15
C ALA A 350 -11.26 -20.93 8.55
N ARG A 351 -11.45 -20.77 7.23
CA ARG A 351 -12.70 -21.04 6.52
C ARG A 351 -12.43 -21.91 5.29
N SER A 352 -13.45 -22.64 4.86
CA SER A 352 -13.40 -23.44 3.64
C SER A 352 -14.32 -22.80 2.61
N LEU A 353 -13.75 -22.38 1.48
CA LEU A 353 -14.51 -21.96 0.31
C LEU A 353 -14.49 -23.11 -0.70
N THR A 354 -15.67 -23.51 -1.18
CA THR A 354 -15.78 -24.51 -2.25
C THR A 354 -15.45 -23.87 -3.60
N ASP A 355 -14.98 -24.69 -4.54
CA ASP A 355 -14.70 -24.29 -5.93
C ASP A 355 -13.71 -23.13 -6.08
N VAL A 356 -12.81 -22.98 -5.10
CA VAL A 356 -11.73 -22.00 -5.09
C VAL A 356 -10.38 -22.71 -5.11
N LYS A 357 -9.50 -22.30 -6.03
CA LYS A 357 -8.06 -22.54 -5.92
C LYS A 357 -7.39 -21.24 -5.56
N ALA A 358 -6.70 -21.22 -4.43
CA ALA A 358 -6.04 -20.04 -3.91
C ALA A 358 -4.57 -20.35 -3.56
N GLY A 359 -3.70 -19.38 -3.83
CA GLY A 359 -2.31 -19.37 -3.38
C GLY A 359 -2.04 -18.21 -2.43
N ILE A 360 -0.76 -17.99 -2.13
CA ILE A 360 -0.31 -16.81 -1.39
C ILE A 360 0.64 -16.03 -2.30
N TRP A 361 0.35 -14.76 -2.49
CA TRP A 361 1.20 -13.82 -3.20
C TRP A 361 1.99 -12.98 -2.18
N GLY A 362 3.31 -13.19 -2.14
CA GLY A 362 4.23 -12.46 -1.30
C GLY A 362 5.01 -11.42 -2.11
N PHE A 363 5.02 -10.17 -1.68
CA PHE A 363 5.83 -9.13 -2.33
C PHE A 363 6.36 -8.11 -1.34
N GLY A 364 7.53 -7.56 -1.67
CA GLY A 364 8.19 -6.54 -0.89
C GLY A 364 9.53 -6.16 -1.51
N ALA A 365 10.15 -5.12 -0.97
CA ALA A 365 11.51 -4.74 -1.32
C ALA A 365 12.41 -4.94 -0.11
N ASP A 366 13.56 -5.58 -0.35
CA ASP A 366 14.60 -5.67 0.66
C ASP A 366 15.38 -4.35 0.70
N PHE A 367 15.51 -3.76 1.88
CA PHE A 367 16.24 -2.53 2.11
C PHE A 367 17.33 -2.76 3.14
N ASP A 368 18.58 -2.85 2.70
CA ASP A 368 19.74 -2.76 3.58
C ASP A 368 20.19 -1.29 3.66
N ASN A 369 19.88 -0.63 4.78
CA ASN A 369 20.43 0.68 5.14
C ASN A 369 20.35 1.74 3.99
N MET A 370 19.13 1.97 3.48
CA MET A 370 18.79 2.84 2.33
C MET A 370 19.10 2.29 0.93
N LYS A 371 19.55 1.04 0.79
CA LYS A 371 19.77 0.41 -0.52
C LYS A 371 18.73 -0.66 -0.79
N SER A 372 17.98 -0.52 -1.88
CA SER A 372 17.17 -1.61 -2.41
C SER A 372 18.11 -2.69 -2.98
N ALA A 373 18.13 -3.88 -2.40
CA ALA A 373 18.95 -4.98 -2.91
C ALA A 373 18.21 -5.82 -3.97
N ALA A 374 16.87 -5.89 -3.89
CA ALA A 374 16.00 -6.47 -4.90
C ALA A 374 14.53 -6.08 -4.63
N GLY A 375 13.79 -5.68 -5.67
CA GLY A 375 12.34 -5.69 -5.66
C GLY A 375 11.88 -7.10 -6.04
N MET A 376 11.19 -7.79 -5.14
CA MET A 376 10.79 -9.18 -5.37
C MET A 376 9.28 -9.33 -5.27
N SER A 377 8.66 -9.71 -6.39
CA SER A 377 7.33 -10.32 -6.39
C SER A 377 7.54 -11.82 -6.45
N ILE A 378 7.15 -12.53 -5.39
CA ILE A 378 7.11 -13.99 -5.39
C ILE A 378 5.65 -14.37 -5.45
N THR A 379 5.20 -14.76 -6.64
CA THR A 379 4.03 -15.61 -6.76
C THR A 379 4.47 -17.02 -6.38
N SER A 380 4.44 -17.34 -5.09
CA SER A 380 4.55 -18.73 -4.62
C SER A 380 3.28 -19.46 -5.05
N ARG A 381 3.39 -20.13 -6.20
CA ARG A 381 2.36 -21.03 -6.73
C ARG A 381 2.47 -22.37 -6.01
N CYS A 382 1.50 -22.66 -5.17
CA CYS A 382 1.01 -24.02 -4.96
C CYS A 382 -0.48 -24.02 -5.25
#